data_AF-X1J165-F1
#
_entry.id   AF-X1J165-F1
#
_cell.length_a   1.000
_cell.length_b   1.000
_cell.length_c   1.000
_cell.angle_alpha   90.00
_cell.angle_beta   90.00
_cell.angle_gamma   90.00
#
_symmetry.space_group_name_H-M   'P 1'
#
loop_
_entity.id
_entity.type
_entity.pdbx_description
1 polymer ?
#
loop_
_entity_poly.entity_id
_entity_poly.type
_entity_poly.pdbx_seq_one_letter_code
_entity_poly.pdbx_strand_id
1 'polypeptide(L)'
;MYKKILVPLDGSELSECVLDHVTAIATGCHIPEVILLTVIEPVSQQVYAELGEQLARDIQNKAGVDVNNYLLKVADSLKKNGLVVQTAVISGKPTEEILDYANKNQVDLIVM
;
A
#
# COMPACT_ATOMS: atom_id res chain seq x y z
N MET A 1 3.99 -16.58 -16.36
CA MET A 1 5.16 -15.81 -15.88
C MET A 1 4.61 -14.52 -15.28
N TYR A 2 5.03 -14.16 -14.07
CA TYR A 2 4.48 -13.01 -13.34
C TYR A 2 4.88 -11.70 -14.02
N LYS A 3 3.95 -10.77 -14.13
CA LYS A 3 4.15 -9.44 -14.71
C LYS A 3 3.94 -8.33 -13.68
N LYS A 4 3.11 -8.55 -12.67
CA LYS A 4 2.73 -7.52 -11.70
C LYS A 4 2.65 -8.09 -10.29
N ILE A 5 3.42 -7.51 -9.37
CA ILE A 5 3.34 -7.79 -7.93
C ILE A 5 2.52 -6.71 -7.24
N LEU A 6 1.64 -7.10 -6.32
CA LEU A 6 1.04 -6.21 -5.33
C LEU A 6 1.65 -6.48 -3.96
N VAL A 7 2.06 -5.42 -3.27
CA VAL A 7 2.65 -5.45 -1.93
C VAL A 7 1.80 -4.58 -1.02
N PRO A 8 0.88 -5.19 -0.25
CA PRO A 8 0.13 -4.47 0.77
C PRO A 8 1.05 -4.10 1.94
N LEU A 9 1.06 -2.83 2.32
CA LEU A 9 1.84 -2.30 3.45
C LEU A 9 0.94 -1.52 4.40
N ASP A 10 1.06 -1.80 5.68
CA ASP A 10 0.32 -1.14 6.77
C ASP A 10 1.17 -0.12 7.55
N GLY A 11 2.45 0.04 7.19
CA GLY A 11 3.40 0.91 7.88
C GLY A 11 4.04 0.31 9.12
N SER A 12 3.79 -0.97 9.41
CA SER A 12 4.48 -1.71 10.47
C SER A 12 5.84 -2.22 10.01
N GLU A 13 6.81 -2.33 10.94
CA GLU A 13 8.11 -2.94 10.67
C GLU A 13 7.98 -4.40 10.16
N LEU A 14 6.92 -5.10 10.58
CA LEU A 14 6.64 -6.46 10.14
C LEU A 14 6.28 -6.50 8.65
N SER A 15 5.39 -5.62 8.18
CA SER A 15 5.04 -5.59 6.75
C SER A 15 6.22 -5.15 5.89
N GLU A 16 7.12 -4.30 6.40
CA GLU A 16 8.33 -3.91 5.68
C GLU A 16 9.35 -5.03 5.49
N CYS A 17 9.32 -6.09 6.33
CA CYS A 17 10.20 -7.24 6.17
C CYS A 17 10.02 -7.94 4.81
N VAL A 18 8.86 -7.76 4.16
CA VAL A 18 8.58 -8.32 2.84
C VAL A 18 9.39 -7.67 1.71
N LEU A 19 9.90 -6.44 1.90
CA LEU A 19 10.49 -5.62 0.83
C LEU A 19 11.76 -6.24 0.24
N ASP A 20 12.56 -6.91 1.07
CA ASP A 20 13.75 -7.65 0.62
C ASP A 20 13.35 -8.84 -0.26
N HIS A 21 12.28 -9.54 0.11
CA HIS A 21 11.73 -10.64 -0.68
C HIS A 21 11.14 -10.14 -2.01
N VAL A 22 10.40 -9.03 -1.99
CA VAL A 22 9.88 -8.39 -3.20
C VAL A 22 11.04 -8.02 -4.14
N THR A 23 12.13 -7.46 -3.61
CA THR A 23 13.30 -7.11 -4.39
C THR A 23 13.95 -8.33 -5.04
N ALA A 24 14.13 -9.41 -4.28
CA ALA A 24 14.70 -10.66 -4.80
C ALA A 24 13.80 -11.30 -5.86
N ILE A 25 12.49 -11.36 -5.63
CA ILE A 25 11.52 -11.96 -6.54
C ILE A 25 11.42 -11.14 -7.83
N ALA A 26 11.24 -9.82 -7.72
CA ALA A 26 11.08 -8.95 -8.87
C ALA A 26 12.32 -8.96 -9.78
N THR A 27 13.52 -8.92 -9.17
CA THR A 27 14.78 -8.98 -9.92
C THR A 27 15.02 -10.36 -10.52
N GLY A 28 14.91 -11.43 -9.72
CA GLY A 28 15.19 -12.80 -10.18
C GLY A 28 14.21 -13.29 -11.25
N CYS A 29 12.95 -12.87 -11.19
CA CYS A 29 11.92 -13.23 -12.15
C CYS A 29 11.72 -12.19 -13.27
N HIS A 30 12.50 -11.11 -13.29
CA HIS A 30 12.38 -10.00 -14.27
C HIS A 30 10.95 -9.44 -14.35
N ILE A 31 10.33 -9.22 -13.19
CA ILE A 31 8.96 -8.73 -13.11
C ILE A 31 8.97 -7.23 -13.39
N PRO A 32 8.22 -6.76 -14.40
CA PRO A 32 8.28 -5.39 -14.88
C PRO A 32 7.60 -4.38 -13.95
N GLU A 33 6.79 -4.79 -12.98
CA GLU A 33 6.01 -3.87 -12.17
C GLU A 33 5.75 -4.36 -10.74
N VAL A 34 6.01 -3.49 -9.77
CA VAL A 34 5.65 -3.66 -8.36
C VAL A 34 4.70 -2.53 -7.96
N ILE A 35 3.60 -2.88 -7.31
CA ILE A 35 2.63 -1.91 -6.78
C ILE A 35 2.65 -2.00 -5.26
N LEU A 36 2.99 -0.90 -4.59
CA LEU A 36 2.82 -0.76 -3.16
C LEU A 36 1.43 -0.23 -2.86
N LEU A 37 0.69 -0.91 -2.00
CA LEU A 37 -0.69 -0.57 -1.68
C LEU A 37 -0.85 -0.38 -0.18
N THR A 38 -1.46 0.74 0.24
CA THR A 38 -1.96 0.89 1.61
C THR A 38 -3.46 1.13 1.58
N VAL A 39 -4.18 0.42 2.44
CA VAL A 39 -5.62 0.62 2.64
C VAL A 39 -5.83 1.35 3.96
N ILE A 40 -6.46 2.52 3.90
CA ILE A 40 -6.81 3.31 5.07
C ILE A 40 -8.24 2.94 5.48
N GLU A 41 -8.40 2.47 6.71
CA GLU A 41 -9.74 2.23 7.24
C GLU A 41 -10.46 3.56 7.52
N PRO A 42 -11.72 3.72 7.07
CA PRO A 42 -12.49 4.91 7.35
C PRO A 42 -12.77 5.02 8.85
N VAL A 43 -12.69 6.24 9.38
CA VAL A 43 -13.01 6.54 10.77
C VAL A 43 -14.47 6.14 11.05
N SER A 44 -14.73 5.47 12.17
CA SER A 44 -16.08 5.02 12.50
C SER A 44 -17.01 6.20 12.80
N GLN A 45 -18.31 6.04 12.54
CA GLN A 45 -19.31 7.08 12.80
C GLN A 45 -19.38 7.47 14.30
N GLN A 46 -19.03 6.55 15.20
CA GLN A 46 -18.91 6.83 16.63
C GLN A 46 -17.77 7.83 16.90
N VAL A 47 -16.61 7.63 16.29
CA VAL A 47 -15.46 8.53 16.44
C VAL A 47 -15.76 9.92 15.84
N TYR A 48 -16.49 9.98 14.73
CA TYR A 48 -16.99 11.26 14.19
C TYR A 48 -17.92 11.99 15.18
N ALA A 49 -18.80 11.26 15.87
CA ALA A 49 -19.71 11.83 16.86
C ALA A 49 -18.97 12.33 18.12
N GLU A 50 -17.91 11.65 18.53
CA GLU A 50 -17.10 12.01 19.70
C GLU A 50 -16.14 13.19 19.45
N LEU A 51 -15.45 13.19 18.31
CA LEU A 51 -14.44 14.21 17.98
C LEU A 51 -15.02 15.44 17.25
N GLY A 52 -16.23 15.32 16.73
CA GLY A 52 -16.83 16.31 15.83
C GLY A 52 -16.32 16.16 14.39
N GLU A 53 -17.18 16.50 13.42
CA GLU A 53 -16.92 16.20 12.02
C GLU A 53 -15.65 16.86 11.45
N GLN A 54 -15.35 18.10 11.83
CA GLN A 54 -14.17 18.81 11.31
C GLN A 54 -12.87 18.16 11.77
N LEU A 55 -12.75 17.89 13.07
CA LEU A 55 -11.54 17.29 13.63
C LEU A 55 -11.29 15.88 13.09
N ALA A 56 -12.35 15.07 12.96
CA ALA A 56 -12.23 13.74 12.39
C ALA A 56 -11.82 13.77 10.89
N ARG A 57 -12.33 14.73 10.11
CA ARG A 57 -11.88 14.96 8.73
C ARG A 57 -10.41 15.38 8.67
N ASP A 58 -9.97 16.26 9.55
CA ASP A 58 -8.58 16.72 9.60
C ASP A 58 -7.61 15.60 9.96
N ILE A 59 -7.96 14.76 10.93
CA ILE A 59 -7.19 13.56 11.30
C ILE A 59 -7.05 12.60 10.12
N GLN A 60 -8.16 12.31 9.43
CA GLN A 60 -8.15 11.40 8.29
C GLN A 60 -7.34 11.96 7.11
N ASN A 61 -7.46 13.25 6.82
CA ASN A 61 -6.66 13.91 5.77
C ASN A 61 -5.17 13.85 6.09
N LYS A 62 -4.80 14.14 7.35
CA LYS A 62 -3.40 14.07 7.78
C LYS A 62 -2.84 12.64 7.69
N ALA A 63 -3.62 11.65 8.14
CA ALA A 63 -3.25 10.24 8.01
C ALA A 63 -3.02 9.86 6.53
N GLY A 64 -3.86 10.31 5.60
CA GLY A 64 -3.67 10.08 4.16
C GLY A 64 -2.36 10.68 3.62
N VAL A 65 -2.00 11.89 4.05
CA VAL A 65 -0.74 12.54 3.65
C VAL A 65 0.48 11.78 4.20
N ASP A 66 0.42 11.38 5.48
CA ASP A 66 1.52 10.66 6.14
C ASP A 66 1.74 9.28 5.50
N VAL A 67 0.66 8.54 5.19
CA VAL A 67 0.70 7.25 4.48
C VAL A 67 1.26 7.41 3.06
N ASN A 68 0.84 8.44 2.33
CA ASN A 68 1.36 8.67 0.98
C ASN A 68 2.86 8.99 1.00
N ASN A 69 3.31 9.83 1.93
CA ASN A 69 4.73 10.14 2.12
C ASN A 69 5.55 8.91 2.50
N TYR A 70 4.98 8.04 3.35
CA TYR A 70 5.57 6.76 3.70
C TYR A 70 5.76 5.86 2.46
N LEU A 71 4.70 5.61 1.69
CA LEU A 71 4.77 4.78 0.49
C LEU A 71 5.76 5.32 -0.54
N LEU A 72 5.84 6.63 -0.72
CA LEU A 72 6.81 7.25 -1.63
C LEU A 72 8.26 6.97 -1.19
N LYS A 73 8.56 7.03 0.11
CA LYS A 73 9.90 6.70 0.63
C LYS A 73 10.26 5.24 0.38
N VAL A 74 9.32 4.33 0.63
CA VAL A 74 9.52 2.89 0.36
C VAL A 74 9.71 2.65 -1.14
N ALA A 75 8.87 3.27 -1.98
CA ALA A 75 8.98 3.18 -3.42
C ALA A 75 10.33 3.70 -3.94
N ASP A 76 10.82 4.82 -3.42
CA ASP A 76 12.12 5.38 -3.79
C ASP A 76 13.28 4.46 -3.40
N SER A 77 13.18 3.75 -2.28
CA SER A 77 14.16 2.73 -1.89
C SER A 77 14.20 1.58 -2.91
N LEU A 78 13.04 1.04 -3.27
CA LEU A 78 12.92 -0.05 -4.25
C LEU A 78 13.34 0.39 -5.67
N LYS A 79 13.02 1.62 -6.07
CA LYS A 79 13.46 2.18 -7.36
C LYS A 79 14.98 2.30 -7.47
N LYS A 80 15.68 2.58 -6.36
CA LYS A 80 17.16 2.57 -6.33
C LYS A 80 17.74 1.18 -6.61
N ASN A 81 16.98 0.12 -6.36
CA ASN A 81 17.33 -1.26 -6.72
C ASN A 81 16.96 -1.61 -8.18
N GLY A 82 16.56 -0.63 -8.99
CA GLY A 82 16.25 -0.82 -10.42
C GLY A 82 14.83 -1.30 -10.71
N LEU A 83 13.93 -1.31 -9.71
CA LEU A 83 12.55 -1.73 -9.88
C LEU A 83 11.65 -0.59 -10.39
N VAL A 84 10.65 -0.95 -11.19
CA VAL A 84 9.55 -0.05 -11.55
C VAL A 84 8.46 -0.19 -10.49
N VAL A 85 8.23 0.89 -9.74
CA VAL A 85 7.34 0.88 -8.57
C VAL A 85 6.25 1.93 -8.70
N GLN A 86 5.00 1.49 -8.55
CA GLN A 86 3.82 2.34 -8.38
C GLN A 86 3.35 2.32 -6.92
N THR A 87 2.64 3.37 -6.51
CA THR A 87 2.05 3.48 -5.17
C THR A 87 0.56 3.75 -5.29
N ALA A 88 -0.23 3.12 -4.44
CA ALA A 88 -1.67 3.36 -4.34
C ALA A 88 -2.08 3.47 -2.86
N VAL A 89 -2.90 4.47 -2.56
CA VAL A 89 -3.56 4.62 -1.27
C VAL A 89 -5.06 4.61 -1.53
N ILE A 90 -5.76 3.66 -0.93
CA ILE A 90 -7.22 3.52 -1.07
C ILE A 90 -7.87 3.48 0.31
N SER A 91 -9.17 3.74 0.35
CA SER A 91 -9.95 3.75 1.60
C SER A 91 -10.94 2.60 1.59
N GLY A 92 -11.04 1.85 2.68
CA GLY A 92 -11.97 0.74 2.82
C GLY A 92 -11.47 -0.31 3.81
N LYS A 93 -12.01 -1.53 3.72
CA LYS A 93 -11.56 -2.65 4.55
C LYS A 93 -10.35 -3.33 3.91
N PRO A 94 -9.21 -3.49 4.60
CA PRO A 94 -7.96 -3.96 3.99
C PRO A 94 -8.11 -5.24 3.18
N THR A 95 -8.70 -6.29 3.75
CA THR A 95 -8.82 -7.58 3.07
C THR A 95 -9.67 -7.49 1.80
N GLU A 96 -10.81 -6.81 1.86
CA GLU A 96 -11.72 -6.67 0.73
C GLU A 96 -11.06 -5.82 -0.38
N GLU A 97 -10.51 -4.67 -0.01
CA GLU A 97 -9.89 -3.73 -0.95
C GLU A 97 -8.61 -4.27 -1.59
N ILE A 98 -7.77 -5.02 -0.86
CA ILE A 98 -6.57 -5.65 -1.44
C ILE A 98 -6.97 -6.65 -2.54
N LEU A 99 -7.96 -7.50 -2.28
CA LEU A 99 -8.44 -8.49 -3.25
C LEU A 99 -9.10 -7.81 -4.46
N ASP A 100 -9.92 -6.80 -4.22
CA ASP A 100 -10.56 -6.02 -5.26
C ASP A 100 -9.54 -5.30 -6.14
N TYR A 101 -8.53 -4.68 -5.53
CA TYR A 101 -7.46 -4.00 -6.24
C TYR A 101 -6.65 -4.99 -7.08
N ALA A 102 -6.30 -6.15 -6.51
CA ALA A 102 -5.56 -7.19 -7.21
C ALA A 102 -6.31 -7.69 -8.45
N ASN A 103 -7.61 -7.96 -8.31
CA ASN A 103 -8.48 -8.39 -9.41
C ASN A 103 -8.63 -7.31 -10.49
N LYS A 104 -8.94 -6.07 -10.11
CA LYS A 104 -9.14 -4.93 -11.05
C LYS A 104 -7.87 -4.61 -11.83
N ASN A 105 -6.70 -4.75 -11.20
CA ASN A 105 -5.41 -4.42 -11.81
C ASN A 105 -4.69 -5.62 -12.44
N GLN A 106 -5.31 -6.80 -12.46
CA GLN A 106 -4.74 -8.05 -13.01
C GLN A 106 -3.35 -8.33 -12.43
N VAL A 107 -3.25 -8.30 -11.10
CA VAL A 107 -2.03 -8.64 -10.38
C VAL A 107 -1.81 -10.15 -10.46
N ASP A 108 -0.56 -10.58 -10.69
CA ASP A 108 -0.23 -12.00 -10.80
C ASP A 108 0.27 -12.60 -9.47
N LEU A 109 0.78 -11.76 -8.57
CA LEU A 109 1.33 -12.18 -7.28
C LEU A 109 1.05 -11.13 -6.20
N ILE A 110 0.56 -11.58 -5.05
CA ILE A 110 0.51 -10.78 -3.82
C ILE A 110 1.62 -11.28 -2.89
N VAL A 111 2.43 -10.37 -2.36
CA VAL A 111 3.48 -10.69 -1.39
C VAL A 111 3.27 -9.79 -0.16
N MET A 112 3.16 -10.39 1.01
CA MET A 112 2.91 -9.75 2.32
C MET A 112 3.65 -10.48 3.43
#